data_AF-A0AAV5UY65-F1
#
_entry.id   AF-A0AAV5UY65-F1
#
_cell.length_a   1.000
_cell.length_b   1.000
_cell.length_c   1.000
_cell.angle_alpha   90.00
_cell.angle_beta   90.00
_cell.angle_gamma   90.00
#
_symmetry.space_group_name_H-M   'P 1'
#
loop_
_entity.id
_entity.type
_entity.pdbx_description
1 polymer ?
#
loop_
_entity_poly.entity_id
_entity_poly.type
_entity_poly.pdbx_seq_one_letter_code
_entity_poly.pdbx_strand_id
1 'polypeptide(L)'
;YVQNEWDMSQVFYSIIDSGAPIRGLVYSGDLDLVDSFLADQWFVERIAAARNLKVVQSRDEWIYKRTTKSPPTGGGYVKRFGLNKFALDLVQVKGSGRFVPTDRPGPALQMISNYIFELNVSDYSNIAAISTNPAPLLKEFQSAPEPEQSRKEADKIYDLPGVTFELNFNQYAGYLNGIKGNYLHYWFVESQRNPDNDPLVLWLSGGPGCSGYTALAWGNGPFRPNRDGSTLFENVYSWNKIANVIFIDSPRGVGFSFQNKTENP
;
A
#
# COMPACT_ATOMS: atom_id res chain seq x y z
N TYR A 1 29.84 -14.28 34.08
CA TYR A 1 28.40 -14.03 33.96
C TYR A 1 27.72 -14.90 34.99
N VAL A 2 27.23 -14.32 36.08
CA VAL A 2 26.39 -15.04 37.05
C VAL A 2 24.97 -14.96 36.49
N GLN A 3 24.38 -16.11 36.21
CA GLN A 3 23.02 -16.18 35.68
C GLN A 3 22.04 -15.71 36.75
N ASN A 4 21.48 -14.51 36.56
CA ASN A 4 20.57 -13.88 37.54
C ASN A 4 19.09 -14.21 37.28
N GLU A 5 18.75 -14.88 36.16
CA GLU A 5 17.39 -15.28 35.84
C GLU A 5 17.26 -16.76 35.46
N TRP A 6 16.10 -17.33 35.79
CA TRP A 6 15.77 -18.73 35.56
C TRP A 6 15.52 -18.92 34.07
N ASP A 7 16.41 -19.62 33.38
CA ASP A 7 16.14 -20.02 32.00
C ASP A 7 15.41 -21.37 31.93
N MET A 8 14.97 -21.74 30.74
CA MET A 8 14.21 -22.96 30.51
C MET A 8 15.07 -24.23 30.43
N SER A 9 16.37 -24.18 30.75
CA SER A 9 17.28 -25.32 30.52
C SER A 9 16.84 -26.58 31.27
N GLN A 10 16.46 -26.46 32.54
CA GLN A 10 16.00 -27.61 33.33
C GLN A 10 14.72 -28.24 32.75
N VAL A 11 13.85 -27.44 32.13
CA VAL A 11 12.65 -27.92 31.46
C VAL A 11 13.03 -28.70 30.20
N PHE A 12 13.91 -28.15 29.36
CA PHE A 12 14.39 -28.84 28.17
C PHE A 12 15.13 -30.14 28.52
N TYR A 13 15.97 -30.13 29.56
CA TYR A 13 16.61 -31.34 30.07
C TYR A 13 15.58 -32.39 30.47
N SER A 14 14.58 -32.01 31.27
CA SER A 14 13.51 -32.93 31.69
C SER A 14 12.74 -33.51 30.49
N ILE A 15 12.47 -32.70 29.47
CA ILE A 15 11.81 -33.15 28.23
C ILE A 15 12.69 -34.17 27.49
N ILE A 16 13.99 -33.88 27.32
CA ILE A 16 14.92 -34.76 26.62
C ILE A 16 15.14 -36.07 27.40
N ASP A 17 15.36 -35.97 28.71
CA ASP A 17 15.67 -37.08 29.61
C ASP A 17 14.45 -38.01 29.79
N SER A 18 13.23 -37.54 29.50
CA SER A 18 12.02 -38.38 29.50
C SER A 18 12.07 -39.53 28.47
N GLY A 19 12.88 -39.41 27.42
CA GLY A 19 12.94 -40.38 26.32
C GLY A 19 11.67 -40.43 25.46
N ALA A 20 10.72 -39.51 25.67
CA ALA A 20 9.48 -39.45 24.92
C ALA A 20 9.73 -39.07 23.44
N PRO A 21 8.87 -39.54 22.51
CA PRO A 21 8.94 -39.16 21.10
C PRO A 21 8.43 -37.74 20.90
N ILE A 22 9.31 -36.75 21.10
CA ILE A 22 8.96 -35.32 21.01
C ILE A 22 9.76 -34.66 19.89
N ARG A 23 9.05 -33.91 19.04
CA ARG A 23 9.64 -32.93 18.13
C ARG A 23 9.39 -31.55 18.73
N GLY A 24 10.42 -30.74 18.89
CA GLY A 24 10.32 -29.34 19.32
C GLY A 24 10.65 -28.38 18.20
N LEU A 25 10.10 -27.17 18.28
CA LEU A 25 10.42 -26.04 17.41
C LEU A 25 10.78 -24.84 18.27
N VAL A 26 11.97 -24.28 18.06
CA VAL A 26 12.34 -22.94 18.50
C VAL A 26 12.44 -22.10 17.25
N TYR A 27 11.75 -20.97 17.22
CA TYR A 27 11.77 -20.08 16.07
C TYR A 27 11.87 -18.62 16.47
N SER A 28 12.52 -17.83 15.62
CA SER A 28 12.83 -16.43 15.90
C SER A 28 12.91 -15.61 14.62
N GLY A 29 12.59 -14.32 14.74
CA GLY A 29 12.87 -13.34 13.69
C GLY A 29 14.33 -12.90 13.72
N ASP A 30 14.91 -12.61 12.56
CA ASP A 30 16.29 -12.12 12.44
C ASP A 30 16.47 -10.62 12.71
N LEU A 31 15.36 -9.88 12.82
CA LEU A 31 15.32 -8.46 13.17
C LEU A 31 14.88 -8.23 14.63
N ASP A 32 14.63 -9.29 15.42
CA ASP A 32 14.33 -9.14 16.84
C ASP A 32 15.60 -8.75 17.62
N LEU A 33 15.57 -7.56 18.21
CA LEU A 33 16.66 -7.03 19.02
C LEU A 33 16.48 -7.31 20.52
N VAL A 34 15.31 -7.81 20.92
CA VAL A 34 15.00 -8.18 22.31
C VAL A 34 15.25 -9.67 22.51
N ASP A 35 14.59 -10.51 21.70
CA ASP A 35 14.74 -11.97 21.72
C ASP A 35 15.52 -12.42 20.47
N SER A 36 16.81 -12.07 20.44
CA SER A 36 17.64 -12.27 19.24
C SER A 36 17.81 -13.74 18.88
N PHE A 37 17.73 -14.05 17.58
CA PHE A 37 18.03 -15.40 17.05
C PHE A 37 19.39 -15.97 17.49
N LEU A 38 20.38 -15.11 17.79
CA LEU A 38 21.67 -15.55 18.30
C LEU A 38 21.56 -16.09 19.73
N ALA A 39 20.74 -15.46 20.57
CA ALA A 39 20.49 -15.93 21.93
C ALA A 39 19.79 -17.29 21.91
N ASP A 40 18.79 -17.46 21.05
CA ASP A 40 18.12 -18.75 20.84
C ASP A 40 19.08 -19.82 20.32
N GLN A 41 19.95 -19.45 19.37
CA GLN A 41 20.96 -20.37 18.86
C GLN A 41 21.91 -20.82 19.98
N TRP A 42 22.45 -19.89 20.77
CA TRP A 42 23.34 -20.23 21.88
C TRP A 42 22.64 -21.08 22.94
N PHE A 43 21.38 -20.77 23.25
CA PHE A 43 20.58 -21.55 24.18
C PHE A 43 20.42 -23.00 23.68
N VAL A 44 19.94 -23.19 22.45
CA VAL A 44 19.71 -24.52 21.86
C VAL A 44 21.02 -25.30 21.71
N GLU A 45 22.12 -24.67 21.29
CA GLU A 45 23.42 -25.33 21.18
C GLU A 45 23.98 -25.75 22.54
N ARG A 46 23.76 -24.95 23.59
CA ARG A 46 24.13 -25.32 24.97
C ARG A 46 23.32 -26.51 25.47
N ILE A 47 22.01 -26.55 25.20
CA ILE A 47 21.16 -27.72 25.51
C ILE A 47 21.66 -28.96 24.76
N ALA A 48 21.94 -28.81 23.47
CA ALA A 48 22.42 -29.90 22.63
C ALA A 48 23.74 -30.48 23.15
N ALA A 49 24.70 -29.63 23.52
CA ALA A 49 25.96 -30.06 24.11
C ALA A 49 25.76 -30.78 25.46
N ALA A 50 24.92 -30.22 26.35
CA ALA A 50 24.69 -30.76 27.69
C ALA A 50 23.97 -32.12 27.71
N ARG A 51 23.27 -32.49 26.63
CA ARG A 51 22.55 -33.77 26.48
C ARG A 51 22.99 -34.59 25.28
N ASN A 52 24.13 -34.26 24.68
CA ASN A 52 24.72 -34.99 23.56
C ASN A 52 23.80 -35.13 22.34
N LEU A 53 22.91 -34.16 22.09
CA LEU A 53 22.13 -34.15 20.86
C LEU A 53 23.08 -33.98 19.67
N LYS A 54 22.84 -34.75 18.61
CA LYS A 54 23.61 -34.67 17.38
C LYS A 54 22.99 -33.66 16.44
N VAL A 55 23.83 -32.92 15.71
CA VAL A 55 23.37 -32.13 14.58
C VAL A 55 22.91 -33.10 13.50
N VAL A 56 21.60 -33.16 13.27
CA VAL A 56 20.97 -34.00 12.24
C VAL A 56 20.95 -33.25 10.90
N GLN A 57 20.85 -31.93 10.96
CA GLN A 57 20.98 -31.06 9.80
C GLN A 57 21.79 -29.83 10.21
N SER A 58 22.87 -29.58 9.46
CA SER A 58 23.63 -28.34 9.56
C SER A 58 22.75 -27.14 9.20
N ARG A 59 23.18 -25.95 9.61
CA ARG A 59 22.46 -24.71 9.28
C ARG A 59 22.33 -24.58 7.76
N ASP A 60 21.11 -24.53 7.27
CA ASP A 60 20.81 -24.45 5.84
C ASP A 60 19.73 -23.40 5.56
N GLU A 61 19.71 -22.86 4.34
CA GLU A 61 18.70 -21.88 3.93
C GLU A 61 17.40 -22.57 3.51
N TRP A 62 16.26 -21.94 3.79
CA TRP A 62 14.97 -22.34 3.24
C TRP A 62 14.30 -21.17 2.52
N ILE A 63 13.46 -21.49 1.54
CA ILE A 63 12.81 -20.49 0.69
C ILE A 63 11.31 -20.36 0.97
N TYR A 64 10.78 -19.15 0.84
CA TYR A 64 9.34 -18.88 0.87
C TYR A 64 8.80 -18.66 -0.54
N LYS A 65 7.64 -19.27 -0.82
CA LYS A 65 6.88 -19.04 -2.06
C LYS A 65 5.41 -18.76 -1.71
N ARG A 66 4.91 -17.59 -2.11
CA ARG A 66 3.49 -17.23 -1.91
C ARG A 66 2.54 -18.17 -2.65
N THR A 67 2.90 -18.59 -3.86
CA THR A 67 2.17 -19.57 -4.68
C THR A 67 3.18 -20.41 -5.47
N THR A 68 2.74 -21.52 -6.06
CA THR A 68 3.57 -22.36 -6.94
C THR A 68 4.12 -21.61 -8.17
N LYS A 69 3.46 -20.51 -8.57
CA LYS A 69 3.88 -19.64 -9.69
C LYS A 69 4.71 -18.44 -9.25
N SER A 70 4.79 -18.17 -7.94
CA SER A 70 5.57 -17.03 -7.43
C SER A 70 7.07 -17.35 -7.47
N PRO A 71 7.93 -16.37 -7.78
CA PRO A 71 9.36 -16.54 -7.64
C PRO A 71 9.72 -16.84 -6.18
N PRO A 72 10.72 -17.70 -5.92
CA PRO A 72 11.17 -17.98 -4.58
C PRO A 72 11.81 -16.74 -3.94
N THR A 73 11.61 -16.59 -2.64
CA THR A 73 12.24 -15.55 -1.82
C THR A 73 12.91 -16.19 -0.61
N GLY A 74 13.88 -15.52 0.01
CA GLY A 74 14.54 -16.04 1.21
C GLY A 74 13.54 -16.18 2.38
N GLY A 75 13.34 -17.41 2.85
CA GLY A 75 12.51 -17.73 4.01
C GLY A 75 13.28 -17.60 5.32
N GLY A 76 14.55 -18.03 5.34
CA GLY A 76 15.45 -17.89 6.46
C GLY A 76 16.35 -19.11 6.59
N TYR A 77 16.64 -19.54 7.81
CA TYR A 77 17.58 -20.64 8.05
C TYR A 77 17.02 -21.66 9.03
N VAL A 78 17.41 -22.92 8.86
CA VAL A 78 17.04 -24.02 9.75
C VAL A 78 18.28 -24.78 10.19
N LYS A 79 18.31 -25.21 11.45
CA LYS A 79 19.29 -26.16 11.98
C LYS A 79 18.55 -27.18 12.84
N ARG A 80 18.90 -28.46 12.74
CA ARG A 80 18.21 -29.53 13.47
C ARG A 80 19.15 -30.33 14.36
N PHE A 81 18.67 -30.60 15.57
CA PHE A 81 19.31 -31.45 16.56
C PHE A 81 18.43 -32.68 16.83
N GLY A 82 19.05 -33.81 17.18
CA GLY A 82 18.31 -35.03 17.48
C GLY A 82 19.05 -35.96 18.44
N LEU A 83 18.27 -36.74 19.18
CA LEU A 83 18.72 -37.81 20.06
C LEU A 83 17.63 -38.87 20.17
N ASN A 84 17.89 -40.08 19.68
CA ASN A 84 16.90 -41.17 19.66
C ASN A 84 15.57 -40.74 19.00
N LYS A 85 14.49 -40.67 19.79
CA LYS A 85 13.14 -40.27 19.35
C LYS A 85 12.85 -38.77 19.56
N PHE A 86 13.80 -38.02 20.12
CA PHE A 86 13.71 -36.59 20.33
C PHE A 86 14.34 -35.83 19.16
N ALA A 87 13.69 -34.76 18.71
CA ALA A 87 14.26 -33.82 17.74
C ALA A 87 13.92 -32.37 18.11
N LEU A 88 14.81 -31.44 17.79
CA LEU A 88 14.61 -30.01 18.02
C LEU A 88 15.06 -29.23 16.79
N ASP A 89 14.11 -28.51 16.19
CA ASP A 89 14.36 -27.64 15.04
C ASP A 89 14.55 -26.20 15.55
N LEU A 90 15.61 -25.55 15.13
CA LEU A 90 15.86 -24.13 15.33
C LEU A 90 15.66 -23.42 13.99
N VAL A 91 14.63 -22.58 13.88
CA VAL A 91 14.24 -21.94 12.62
C VAL A 91 14.26 -20.42 12.74
N GLN A 92 15.04 -19.79 11.89
CA GLN A 92 15.08 -18.35 11.70
C GLN A 92 14.15 -17.96 10.55
N VAL A 93 13.32 -16.94 10.76
CA VAL A 93 12.48 -16.33 9.71
C VAL A 93 13.07 -14.99 9.30
N LYS A 94 13.48 -14.89 8.03
CA LYS A 94 14.19 -13.74 7.48
C LYS A 94 13.25 -12.54 7.28
N GLY A 95 13.73 -11.36 7.69
CA GLY A 95 13.02 -10.09 7.64
C GLY A 95 11.90 -9.96 8.70
N SER A 96 12.01 -10.68 9.82
CA SER A 96 10.96 -10.74 10.84
C SER A 96 11.46 -10.19 12.18
N GLY A 97 10.61 -9.47 12.92
CA GLY A 97 10.89 -9.07 14.29
C GLY A 97 10.34 -10.07 15.31
N ARG A 98 10.04 -9.58 16.51
CA ARG A 98 9.58 -10.35 17.66
C ARG A 98 8.29 -11.12 17.40
N PHE A 99 7.35 -10.53 16.65
CA PHE A 99 6.06 -11.12 16.38
C PHE A 99 6.06 -11.76 15.01
N VAL A 100 6.79 -12.87 14.86
CA VAL A 100 7.04 -13.50 13.56
C VAL A 100 5.77 -13.76 12.72
N PRO A 101 4.66 -14.28 13.27
CA PRO A 101 3.42 -14.44 12.51
C PRO A 101 2.77 -13.12 12.06
N THR A 102 3.04 -12.01 12.73
CA THR A 102 2.53 -10.67 12.38
C THR A 102 3.45 -9.98 11.38
N ASP A 103 4.76 -10.03 11.59
CA ASP A 103 5.75 -9.35 10.77
C ASP A 103 5.93 -10.04 9.40
N ARG A 104 5.89 -11.38 9.39
CA ARG A 104 6.11 -12.21 8.19
C ARG A 104 5.07 -13.35 8.14
N PRO A 105 3.77 -13.04 7.97
CA PRO A 105 2.68 -14.02 8.09
C PRO A 105 2.77 -15.19 7.11
N GLY A 106 3.13 -14.92 5.85
CA GLY A 106 3.30 -15.96 4.83
C GLY A 106 4.43 -16.94 5.15
N PRO A 107 5.68 -16.46 5.32
CA PRO A 107 6.80 -17.30 5.76
C PRO A 107 6.53 -18.03 7.09
N ALA A 108 5.90 -17.37 8.07
CA ALA A 108 5.55 -17.98 9.34
C ALA A 108 4.53 -19.13 9.18
N LEU A 109 3.51 -18.94 8.35
CA LEU A 109 2.53 -19.98 8.04
C LEU A 109 3.17 -21.15 7.29
N GLN A 110 4.05 -20.89 6.32
CA GLN A 110 4.80 -21.93 5.62
C GLN A 110 5.69 -22.71 6.61
N MET A 111 6.37 -22.01 7.52
CA MET A 111 7.23 -22.63 8.53
C MET A 111 6.46 -23.59 9.44
N ILE A 112 5.37 -23.13 10.06
CA ILE A 112 4.59 -23.98 10.96
C ILE A 112 3.93 -25.13 10.20
N SER A 113 3.51 -24.92 8.96
CA SER A 113 2.94 -25.98 8.12
C SER A 113 3.95 -27.07 7.82
N ASN A 114 5.18 -26.72 7.44
CA ASN A 114 6.24 -27.70 7.18
C ASN A 114 6.66 -28.41 8.46
N TYR A 115 6.72 -27.70 9.58
CA TYR A 115 6.96 -28.32 10.88
C TYR A 115 5.87 -29.35 11.27
N ILE A 116 4.60 -29.09 10.97
CA ILE A 116 3.50 -29.99 11.33
C ILE A 116 3.39 -31.18 10.34
N PHE A 117 3.45 -30.91 9.04
CA PHE A 117 3.11 -31.90 8.01
C PHE A 117 4.33 -32.68 7.47
N GLU A 118 5.52 -32.08 7.49
CA GLU A 118 6.75 -32.71 6.97
C GLU A 118 7.58 -33.30 8.14
N LEU A 119 7.06 -34.37 8.75
CA LEU A 119 7.62 -34.93 10.00
C LEU A 119 9.05 -35.48 9.86
N ASN A 120 9.43 -35.93 8.66
CA ASN A 120 10.72 -36.55 8.37
C ASN A 120 11.64 -35.69 7.51
N VAL A 121 11.20 -34.51 7.09
CA VAL A 121 11.94 -33.64 6.17
C VAL A 121 12.13 -32.30 6.85
N SER A 122 13.38 -31.92 7.06
CA SER A 122 13.74 -30.62 7.63
C SER A 122 13.81 -29.52 6.56
N ASP A 123 13.12 -29.73 5.44
CA ASP A 123 13.00 -28.74 4.38
C ASP A 123 11.77 -27.87 4.63
N TYR A 124 12.04 -26.62 4.98
CA TYR A 124 11.01 -25.62 5.23
C TYR A 124 10.59 -24.89 3.93
N SER A 125 11.03 -25.35 2.76
CA SER A 125 10.77 -24.77 1.45
C SER A 125 9.48 -25.25 0.77
N ASN A 126 8.79 -26.22 1.37
CA ASN A 126 7.55 -26.77 0.82
C ASN A 126 6.39 -25.77 0.94
N ILE A 127 5.59 -25.65 -0.11
CA ILE A 127 4.39 -24.81 -0.10
C ILE A 127 3.24 -25.63 0.50
N ALA A 128 2.68 -25.15 1.61
CA ALA A 128 1.51 -25.76 2.21
C ALA A 128 0.28 -25.60 1.30
N ALA A 129 -0.52 -26.66 1.15
CA ALA A 129 -1.79 -26.62 0.41
C ALA A 129 -2.92 -25.97 1.23
N ILE A 130 -2.68 -24.76 1.74
CA ILE A 130 -3.58 -24.00 2.61
C ILE A 130 -4.01 -22.72 1.89
N SER A 131 -5.33 -22.46 1.84
CA SER A 131 -5.85 -21.22 1.28
C SER A 131 -5.48 -20.04 2.17
N THR A 132 -4.89 -19.01 1.56
CA THR A 132 -4.60 -17.72 2.20
C THR A 132 -5.49 -16.60 1.69
N ASN A 133 -6.55 -16.94 0.95
CA ASN A 133 -7.50 -15.97 0.44
C ASN A 133 -8.33 -15.40 1.61
N PRO A 134 -8.38 -14.07 1.78
CA PRO A 134 -9.24 -13.48 2.79
C PRO A 134 -10.70 -13.77 2.46
N ALA A 135 -11.50 -14.04 3.49
CA ALA A 135 -12.94 -14.10 3.35
C ALA A 135 -13.49 -12.71 2.97
N PRO A 136 -14.57 -12.63 2.17
CA PRO A 136 -15.24 -11.34 1.94
C PRO A 136 -15.80 -10.81 3.27
N LEU A 137 -15.86 -9.48 3.39
CA LEU A 137 -16.54 -8.85 4.51
C LEU A 137 -18.03 -9.22 4.49
N LEU A 138 -18.61 -9.48 5.67
CA LEU A 138 -20.06 -9.62 5.82
C LEU A 138 -20.74 -8.33 5.37
N LYS A 139 -21.97 -8.43 4.88
CA LYS A 139 -22.68 -7.30 4.25
C LYS A 139 -22.81 -6.09 5.18
N GLU A 140 -23.01 -6.33 6.47
CA GLU A 140 -23.10 -5.31 7.52
C GLU A 140 -21.78 -4.58 7.81
N PHE A 141 -20.64 -5.13 7.38
CA PHE A 141 -19.32 -4.51 7.50
C PHE A 141 -18.78 -3.99 6.16
N GLN A 142 -19.56 -4.11 5.08
CA GLN A 142 -19.22 -3.46 3.81
C GLN A 142 -19.47 -1.95 3.97
N SER A 143 -18.51 -1.13 3.55
CA SER A 143 -18.69 0.31 3.50
C SER A 143 -19.96 0.66 2.72
N ALA A 144 -20.68 1.71 3.14
CA ALA A 144 -21.74 2.25 2.32
C ALA A 144 -21.18 2.54 0.91
N PRO A 145 -21.88 2.17 -0.17
CA PRO A 145 -21.45 2.55 -1.51
C PRO A 145 -21.28 4.07 -1.54
N GLU A 146 -20.19 4.55 -2.13
CA GLU A 146 -20.03 5.99 -2.34
C GLU A 146 -21.27 6.50 -3.08
N PRO A 147 -21.87 7.62 -2.65
CA PRO A 147 -23.02 8.18 -3.35
C PRO A 147 -22.64 8.41 -4.81
N GLU A 148 -23.49 7.96 -5.74
CA GLU A 148 -23.29 8.24 -7.17
C GLU A 148 -23.35 9.76 -7.40
N GLN A 149 -22.19 10.40 -7.48
CA GLN A 149 -22.09 11.81 -7.84
C GLN A 149 -22.39 11.96 -9.33
N SER A 150 -23.24 12.91 -9.68
CA SER A 150 -23.37 13.33 -11.06
C SER A 150 -22.03 13.87 -11.56
N ARG A 151 -21.80 13.84 -12.89
CA ARG A 151 -20.59 14.42 -13.49
C ARG A 151 -20.39 15.90 -13.11
N LYS A 152 -21.48 16.67 -12.96
CA LYS A 152 -21.43 18.07 -12.52
C LYS A 152 -20.92 18.17 -11.08
N GLU A 153 -21.33 17.27 -10.19
CA GLU A 153 -20.88 17.27 -8.79
C GLU A 153 -19.44 16.80 -8.64
N ALA A 154 -19.02 15.81 -9.44
CA ALA A 154 -17.65 15.32 -9.48
C ALA A 154 -16.67 16.38 -10.01
N ASP A 155 -17.09 17.20 -10.98
CA ASP A 155 -16.28 18.28 -11.55
C ASP A 155 -16.30 19.56 -10.67
N LYS A 156 -17.11 19.62 -9.59
CA LYS A 156 -17.26 20.83 -8.77
C LYS A 156 -15.98 21.13 -7.99
N ILE A 157 -15.49 22.37 -8.10
CA ILE A 157 -14.39 22.86 -7.28
C ILE A 157 -14.99 23.45 -6.00
N TYR A 158 -14.85 22.71 -4.89
CA TYR A 158 -15.35 23.13 -3.58
C TYR A 158 -14.43 24.14 -2.89
N ASP A 159 -13.13 23.94 -3.01
CA ASP A 159 -12.11 24.82 -2.44
C ASP A 159 -10.99 25.04 -3.46
N LEU A 160 -10.71 26.29 -3.78
CA LEU A 160 -9.63 26.68 -4.68
C LEU A 160 -8.51 27.30 -3.83
N PRO A 161 -7.36 26.63 -3.70
CA PRO A 161 -6.27 27.12 -2.86
C PRO A 161 -5.82 28.52 -3.24
N GLY A 162 -5.58 29.34 -2.21
CA GLY A 162 -5.00 30.68 -2.37
C GLY A 162 -6.00 31.79 -2.67
N VAL A 163 -7.29 31.51 -2.85
CA VAL A 163 -8.32 32.56 -3.00
C VAL A 163 -8.40 33.41 -1.73
N THR A 164 -8.23 34.73 -1.88
CA THR A 164 -8.20 35.68 -0.74
C THR A 164 -9.50 36.47 -0.56
N PHE A 165 -10.60 36.04 -1.17
CA PHE A 165 -11.91 36.70 -1.11
C PHE A 165 -13.05 35.68 -1.12
N GLU A 166 -14.22 36.06 -0.61
CA GLU A 166 -15.38 35.15 -0.58
C GLU A 166 -15.97 34.98 -1.99
N LEU A 167 -16.19 33.73 -2.40
CA LEU A 167 -16.82 33.39 -3.67
C LEU A 167 -18.33 33.30 -3.51
N ASN A 168 -19.08 33.98 -4.37
CA ASN A 168 -20.54 33.92 -4.42
C ASN A 168 -21.07 33.15 -5.64
N PHE A 169 -20.22 32.40 -6.33
CA PHE A 169 -20.55 31.64 -7.54
C PHE A 169 -19.92 30.24 -7.46
N ASN A 170 -20.54 29.26 -8.11
CA ASN A 170 -19.92 27.93 -8.24
C ASN A 170 -18.93 27.91 -9.41
N GLN A 171 -18.01 26.96 -9.33
CA GLN A 171 -17.04 26.69 -10.39
C GLN A 171 -16.78 25.19 -10.52
N TYR A 172 -16.45 24.79 -11.75
CA TYR A 172 -16.33 23.40 -12.15
C TYR A 172 -15.13 23.25 -13.08
N ALA A 173 -14.34 22.20 -12.91
CA ALA A 173 -13.30 21.84 -13.86
C ALA A 173 -13.29 20.33 -14.10
N GLY A 174 -13.20 19.96 -15.37
CA GLY A 174 -13.26 18.57 -15.80
C GLY A 174 -12.97 18.45 -17.29
N TYR A 175 -13.44 17.37 -17.90
CA TYR A 175 -13.17 17.09 -19.32
C TYR A 175 -14.45 17.01 -20.13
N LEU A 176 -14.45 17.55 -21.34
CA LEU A 176 -15.47 17.36 -22.37
C LEU A 176 -14.99 16.31 -23.38
N ASN A 177 -15.88 15.38 -23.75
CA ASN A 177 -15.58 14.24 -24.60
C ASN A 177 -16.34 14.30 -25.93
N GLY A 178 -16.15 15.39 -26.69
CA GLY A 178 -16.85 15.61 -27.96
C GLY A 178 -16.41 14.67 -29.10
N ILE A 179 -15.17 14.18 -29.07
CA ILE A 179 -14.62 13.21 -30.05
C ILE A 179 -14.00 12.07 -29.26
N LYS A 180 -14.32 10.82 -29.63
CA LYS A 180 -13.77 9.63 -28.96
C LYS A 180 -12.24 9.69 -28.91
N GLY A 181 -11.67 9.39 -27.74
CA GLY A 181 -10.24 9.45 -27.49
C GLY A 181 -9.65 10.86 -27.39
N ASN A 182 -10.43 11.94 -27.51
CA ASN A 182 -9.99 13.32 -27.27
C ASN A 182 -10.78 13.93 -26.10
N TYR A 183 -10.06 14.41 -25.11
CA TYR A 183 -10.63 14.94 -23.87
C TYR A 183 -10.17 16.39 -23.70
N LEU A 184 -11.11 17.33 -23.88
CA LEU A 184 -10.82 18.76 -23.75
C LEU A 184 -11.10 19.21 -22.33
N HIS A 185 -10.10 19.71 -21.65
CA HIS A 185 -10.24 20.25 -20.31
C HIS A 185 -10.99 21.58 -20.34
N TYR A 186 -11.92 21.76 -19.39
CA TYR A 186 -12.68 22.99 -19.23
C TYR A 186 -12.58 23.51 -17.80
N TRP A 187 -12.69 24.83 -17.65
CA TRP A 187 -13.03 25.48 -16.39
C TRP A 187 -14.26 26.35 -16.62
N PHE A 188 -15.36 26.02 -15.93
CA PHE A 188 -16.60 26.76 -15.95
C PHE A 188 -16.76 27.56 -14.66
N VAL A 189 -17.08 28.84 -14.78
CA VAL A 189 -17.42 29.72 -13.66
C VAL A 189 -18.84 30.24 -13.87
N GLU A 190 -19.71 30.01 -12.89
CA GLU A 190 -21.09 30.50 -12.93
C GLU A 190 -21.12 32.04 -12.80
N SER A 191 -22.23 32.63 -13.26
CA SER A 191 -22.47 34.05 -13.11
C SER A 191 -22.53 34.45 -11.63
N GLN A 192 -21.90 35.55 -11.27
CA GLN A 192 -21.97 36.14 -9.92
C GLN A 192 -23.32 36.82 -9.63
N ARG A 193 -24.19 36.99 -10.64
CA ARG A 193 -25.48 37.68 -10.52
C ARG A 193 -26.65 36.72 -10.48
N ASN A 194 -26.97 36.05 -11.58
CA ASN A 194 -28.07 35.10 -11.67
C ASN A 194 -27.71 33.95 -12.63
N PRO A 195 -26.98 32.92 -12.17
CA PRO A 195 -26.45 31.88 -13.05
C PRO A 195 -27.52 31.07 -13.79
N ASP A 196 -28.74 30.99 -13.27
CA ASP A 196 -29.83 30.28 -13.94
C ASP A 196 -30.39 31.05 -15.15
N ASN A 197 -30.24 32.38 -15.18
CA ASN A 197 -30.83 33.24 -16.21
C ASN A 197 -29.81 34.02 -17.05
N ASP A 198 -28.59 34.16 -16.57
CA ASP A 198 -27.52 34.86 -17.27
C ASP A 198 -26.94 34.00 -18.41
N PRO A 199 -26.47 34.63 -19.52
CA PRO A 199 -26.06 33.90 -20.72
C PRO A 199 -24.83 33.03 -20.47
N LEU A 200 -24.72 31.94 -21.24
CA LEU A 200 -23.50 31.14 -21.35
C LEU A 200 -22.57 31.74 -22.40
N VAL A 201 -21.33 32.00 -22.01
CA VAL A 201 -20.24 32.50 -22.86
C VAL A 201 -19.16 31.43 -22.95
N LEU A 202 -18.93 30.95 -24.17
CA LEU A 202 -17.77 30.10 -24.48
C LEU A 202 -16.55 30.98 -24.80
N TRP A 203 -15.45 30.76 -24.10
CA TRP A 203 -14.17 31.41 -24.36
C TRP A 203 -13.15 30.43 -24.93
N LEU A 204 -12.56 30.80 -26.07
CA LEU A 204 -11.47 30.08 -26.73
C LEU A 204 -10.28 31.01 -26.91
N SER A 205 -9.14 30.63 -26.34
CA SER A 205 -7.88 31.33 -26.57
C SER A 205 -7.35 31.05 -27.99
N GLY A 206 -6.69 32.05 -28.59
CA GLY A 206 -6.11 31.96 -29.93
C GLY A 206 -4.72 31.30 -29.96
N GLY A 207 -3.85 31.76 -30.88
CA GLY A 207 -2.50 31.22 -31.05
C GLY A 207 -2.27 30.72 -32.48
N PRO A 208 -2.28 29.40 -32.76
CA PRO A 208 -2.91 28.28 -32.04
C PRO A 208 -2.13 27.72 -30.84
N GLY A 209 -2.84 27.10 -29.90
CA GLY A 209 -2.22 26.33 -28.82
C GLY A 209 -2.18 27.04 -27.46
N CYS A 210 -2.74 28.24 -27.32
CA CYS A 210 -2.81 28.92 -26.03
C CYS A 210 -3.96 28.33 -25.18
N SER A 211 -3.67 28.12 -23.91
CA SER A 211 -4.64 27.60 -22.93
C SER A 211 -5.78 28.58 -22.66
N GLY A 212 -6.97 28.04 -22.40
CA GLY A 212 -8.12 28.80 -21.89
C GLY A 212 -7.84 29.37 -20.50
N TYR A 213 -6.97 28.73 -19.72
CA TYR A 213 -6.54 29.17 -18.39
C TYR A 213 -5.81 30.51 -18.43
N THR A 214 -5.09 30.79 -19.52
CA THR A 214 -4.44 32.09 -19.70
C THR A 214 -5.47 33.21 -19.70
N ALA A 215 -6.62 33.03 -20.35
CA ALA A 215 -7.69 34.01 -20.34
C ALA A 215 -8.42 34.06 -18.99
N LEU A 216 -8.57 32.93 -18.31
CA LEU A 216 -9.14 32.88 -16.97
C LEU A 216 -8.28 33.67 -15.95
N ALA A 217 -6.96 33.47 -15.94
CA ALA A 217 -6.05 34.10 -14.97
C ALA A 217 -5.59 35.51 -15.38
N TRP A 218 -5.34 35.73 -16.67
CA TRP A 218 -4.73 36.96 -17.20
C TRP A 218 -5.66 37.77 -18.12
N GLY A 219 -6.80 37.21 -18.53
CA GLY A 219 -7.80 37.90 -19.34
C GLY A 219 -9.00 38.39 -18.53
N ASN A 220 -10.12 37.69 -18.67
CA ASN A 220 -11.45 38.08 -18.21
C ASN A 220 -12.06 37.14 -17.15
N GLY A 221 -11.34 36.14 -16.67
CA GLY A 221 -11.81 35.29 -15.55
C GLY A 221 -11.78 36.00 -14.19
N PRO A 222 -12.35 35.36 -13.15
CA PRO A 222 -12.57 36.00 -11.84
C PRO A 222 -11.33 36.12 -10.96
N PHE A 223 -10.25 35.40 -11.28
CA PHE A 223 -9.08 35.27 -10.41
C PHE A 223 -7.85 35.91 -11.03
N ARG A 224 -7.05 36.59 -10.22
CA ARG A 224 -5.73 37.12 -10.59
C ARG A 224 -4.65 36.52 -9.70
N PRO A 225 -3.60 35.91 -10.27
CA PRO A 225 -2.47 35.47 -9.47
C PRO A 225 -1.69 36.66 -8.90
N ASN A 226 -1.38 36.58 -7.61
CA ASN A 226 -0.45 37.50 -6.95
C ASN A 226 1.00 37.14 -7.30
N ARG A 227 1.91 38.09 -7.02
CA ARG A 227 3.35 37.90 -7.25
C ARG A 227 4.00 36.86 -6.36
N ASP A 228 3.36 36.50 -5.25
CA ASP A 228 3.82 35.45 -4.34
C ASP A 228 3.73 34.04 -4.95
N GLY A 229 3.02 33.89 -6.08
CA GLY A 229 2.84 32.61 -6.75
C GLY A 229 1.94 31.62 -6.00
N SER A 230 1.26 32.06 -4.94
CA SER A 230 0.47 31.19 -4.06
C SER A 230 -0.92 31.72 -3.75
N THR A 231 -1.19 33.02 -3.96
CA THR A 231 -2.50 33.61 -3.69
C THR A 231 -3.18 34.20 -4.92
N LEU A 232 -4.51 34.30 -4.87
CA LEU A 232 -5.39 34.79 -5.91
C LEU A 232 -6.24 35.95 -5.37
N PHE A 233 -6.20 37.10 -6.03
CA PHE A 233 -7.09 38.24 -5.74
C PHE A 233 -8.19 38.38 -6.79
N GLU A 234 -9.25 39.11 -6.44
CA GLU A 234 -10.42 39.29 -7.31
C GLU A 234 -10.09 40.10 -8.57
N ASN A 235 -10.56 39.64 -9.73
CA ASN A 235 -10.72 40.47 -10.91
C ASN A 235 -12.09 41.15 -10.90
N VAL A 236 -12.17 42.40 -10.43
CA VAL A 236 -13.43 43.17 -10.35
C VAL A 236 -14.09 43.42 -11.71
N TYR A 237 -13.34 43.25 -12.81
CA TYR A 237 -13.84 43.37 -14.19
C TYR A 237 -14.05 42.02 -14.87
N SER A 238 -14.20 40.94 -14.10
CA SER A 238 -14.45 39.62 -14.68
C SER A 238 -15.75 39.58 -15.45
N TRP A 239 -15.75 38.86 -16.57
CA TRP A 239 -16.94 38.67 -17.38
C TRP A 239 -17.99 37.79 -16.68
N ASN A 240 -17.58 36.97 -15.71
CA ASN A 240 -18.55 36.19 -14.93
C ASN A 240 -19.39 37.05 -13.98
N LYS A 241 -19.14 38.36 -13.87
CA LYS A 241 -20.04 39.29 -13.16
C LYS A 241 -21.47 39.31 -13.72
N ILE A 242 -21.65 38.96 -15.00
CA ILE A 242 -22.95 39.03 -15.71
C ILE A 242 -23.23 37.83 -16.62
N ALA A 243 -22.38 36.79 -16.59
CA ALA A 243 -22.47 35.65 -17.49
C ALA A 243 -21.90 34.39 -16.86
N ASN A 244 -22.40 33.24 -17.29
CA ASN A 244 -21.77 31.95 -17.08
C ASN A 244 -20.64 31.80 -18.09
N VAL A 245 -19.39 31.62 -17.68
CA VAL A 245 -18.24 31.61 -18.61
C VAL A 245 -17.54 30.26 -18.57
N ILE A 246 -17.40 29.61 -19.72
CA ILE A 246 -16.63 28.36 -19.88
C ILE A 246 -15.35 28.63 -20.67
N PHE A 247 -14.22 28.32 -20.05
CA PHE A 247 -12.89 28.38 -20.64
C PHE A 247 -12.47 26.97 -21.06
N ILE A 248 -12.05 26.80 -22.31
CA ILE A 248 -11.63 25.48 -22.82
C ILE A 248 -10.18 25.52 -23.29
N ASP A 249 -9.42 24.50 -22.87
CA ASP A 249 -8.12 24.20 -23.45
C ASP A 249 -8.31 23.49 -24.80
N SER A 250 -8.10 24.22 -25.89
CA SER A 250 -8.32 23.72 -27.25
C SER A 250 -7.21 24.18 -28.20
N PRO A 251 -6.76 23.34 -29.17
CA PRO A 251 -7.21 21.96 -29.44
C PRO A 251 -6.65 20.93 -28.44
N ARG A 252 -6.83 19.62 -28.73
CA ARG A 252 -6.22 18.53 -27.95
C ARG A 252 -4.71 18.74 -27.78
N GLY A 253 -4.18 18.43 -26.60
CA GLY A 253 -2.76 18.62 -26.26
C GLY A 253 -2.41 20.02 -25.73
N VAL A 254 -3.36 20.96 -25.69
CA VAL A 254 -3.20 22.28 -25.06
C VAL A 254 -3.51 22.18 -23.58
N GLY A 255 -2.69 22.81 -22.73
CA GLY A 255 -2.91 22.87 -21.28
C GLY A 255 -3.09 21.47 -20.68
N PHE A 256 -4.26 21.21 -20.10
CA PHE A 256 -4.59 19.90 -19.53
C PHE A 256 -5.37 18.97 -20.48
N SER A 257 -5.76 19.45 -21.67
CA SER A 257 -6.45 18.62 -22.67
C SER A 257 -5.55 17.53 -23.23
N PHE A 258 -6.06 16.31 -23.38
CA PHE A 258 -5.25 15.16 -23.81
C PHE A 258 -5.95 14.25 -24.83
N GLN A 259 -5.17 13.33 -25.39
CA GLN A 259 -5.63 12.29 -26.31
C GLN A 259 -5.30 10.91 -25.75
N ASN A 260 -6.30 10.03 -25.66
CA ASN A 260 -6.10 8.61 -25.43
C ASN A 260 -5.74 7.93 -26.77
N LYS A 261 -4.45 7.67 -26.97
CA LYS A 261 -3.91 7.06 -28.20
C LYS A 261 -4.38 5.61 -28.44
N THR A 262 -4.90 4.94 -27.42
CA THR A 262 -5.47 3.59 -27.57
C THR A 262 -6.88 3.64 -28.16
N GLU A 263 -7.61 4.74 -27.95
CA GLU A 263 -8.96 4.96 -28.47
C GLU A 263 -9.00 5.76 -29.78
N ASN A 264 -8.01 6.66 -29.95
CA ASN A 264 -7.82 7.49 -31.13
C ASN A 264 -6.31 7.52 -31.46
N PRO A 265 -5.80 6.57 -32.25
CA PRO A 265 -4.37 6.43 -32.56
C PRO A 265 -3.80 7.54 -33.46
#